data_AF-A0A941VET8-F1
#
_entry.id   AF-A0A941VET8-F1
#
_cell.length_a   1.000
_cell.length_b   1.000
_cell.length_c   1.000
_cell.angle_alpha   90.00
_cell.angle_beta   90.00
_cell.angle_gamma   90.00
#
_symmetry.space_group_name_H-M   'P 1'
#
loop_
_entity.id
_entity.type
_entity.pdbx_description
1 polymer ?
#
loop_
_entity_poly.entity_id
_entity_poly.type
_entity_poly.pdbx_seq_one_letter_code
_entity_poly.pdbx_strand_id
1 'polypeptide(L)'
;EKMADFIVGISIQIEQILQYKPQWNAGIGKGTAEHQYDYPLHYQGQIIRSDFAVETHALLAPLGTWAGYQHLWEVGRSAAFPAAASALVSWLDGDSYYTMLTAVPQGGELIFARIGANDPQFNLRNEPLFVVRGRAATHLFATVIETHGCFDEANEVSVDARGRISRIEVLGHDDTASVIRLHQVDGRVHTVMVSNLPVGSERTSHELELAGEVFRWHGAFAVETH
;
A
#
# COMPACT_ATOMS: atom_id res chain seq x y z
N GLU A 1 -25.70 11.01 13.69
CA GLU A 1 -25.30 9.60 13.80
C GLU A 1 -23.78 9.56 13.88
N LYS A 2 -23.25 8.96 14.95
CA LYS A 2 -21.82 9.09 15.30
C LYS A 2 -20.97 8.39 14.23
N MET A 3 -19.96 9.11 13.71
CA MET A 3 -18.90 8.52 12.90
C MET A 3 -18.26 7.40 13.72
N ALA A 4 -18.35 6.16 13.24
CA ALA A 4 -17.49 5.10 13.72
C ALA A 4 -16.05 5.51 13.45
N ASP A 5 -15.18 5.28 14.44
CA ASP A 5 -13.75 5.57 14.36
C ASP A 5 -13.10 4.72 13.25
N PHE A 6 -12.95 5.29 12.05
CA PHE A 6 -12.14 4.73 10.98
C PHE A 6 -10.71 5.24 11.14
N ILE A 7 -9.75 4.36 11.41
CA ILE A 7 -8.34 4.67 11.17
C ILE A 7 -8.07 4.30 9.71
N VAL A 8 -8.22 5.26 8.81
CA VAL A 8 -7.64 5.14 7.47
C VAL A 8 -6.17 5.51 7.61
N GLY A 9 -5.30 4.50 7.66
CA GLY A 9 -3.87 4.71 7.50
C GLY A 9 -3.59 5.03 6.03
N ILE A 10 -3.54 6.32 5.68
CA ILE A 10 -3.04 6.75 4.38
C ILE A 10 -1.52 6.83 4.50
N SER A 11 -0.81 5.84 3.97
CA SER A 11 0.65 5.89 3.89
C SER A 11 1.04 6.65 2.61
N ILE A 12 1.40 7.93 2.77
CA ILE A 12 2.11 8.71 1.75
C ILE A 12 3.41 9.14 2.42
N GLN A 13 4.52 8.46 2.10
CA GLN A 13 5.80 8.79 2.72
C GLN A 13 6.55 9.86 1.93
N ILE A 14 6.94 10.90 2.65
CA ILE A 14 7.93 11.91 2.26
C ILE A 14 9.20 11.55 3.03
N GLU A 15 10.33 11.31 2.37
CA GLU A 15 11.59 11.13 3.10
C GLU A 15 12.07 12.45 3.69
N GLN A 16 12.00 12.57 5.03
CA GLN A 16 13.01 13.28 5.80
C GLN A 16 13.62 12.31 6.81
N ILE A 17 14.94 12.09 6.67
CA ILE A 17 15.79 11.45 7.67
C ILE A 17 15.61 12.21 8.99
N LEU A 18 15.11 11.57 10.05
CA LEU A 18 15.48 11.85 11.45
C LEU A 18 14.98 10.73 12.40
N GLN A 19 15.81 10.41 13.39
CA GLN A 19 15.72 9.28 14.33
C GLN A 19 14.50 9.34 15.28
N TYR A 20 13.60 8.34 15.25
CA TYR A 20 13.12 7.55 16.41
C TYR A 20 12.02 6.53 15.99
N LYS A 21 12.01 5.34 16.60
CA LYS A 21 11.04 4.22 16.38
C LYS A 21 9.72 4.47 17.13
N PRO A 22 8.51 4.07 16.63
CA PRO A 22 8.19 2.70 16.17
C PRO A 22 7.36 2.54 14.86
N GLN A 23 7.59 1.40 14.18
CA GLN A 23 6.83 0.71 13.11
C GLN A 23 6.42 1.54 11.86
N TRP A 24 7.34 1.65 10.88
CA TRP A 24 7.18 2.33 9.58
C TRP A 24 7.15 1.34 8.41
N ASN A 25 6.65 1.75 7.22
CA ASN A 25 7.28 1.49 5.89
C ASN A 25 6.52 2.22 4.75
N ALA A 26 7.18 3.10 3.98
CA ALA A 26 6.97 3.48 2.57
C ALA A 26 8.19 4.30 2.08
N GLY A 27 8.18 4.96 0.91
CA GLY A 27 9.34 5.69 0.39
C GLY A 27 9.16 6.16 -1.06
N ILE A 28 9.79 7.27 -1.43
CA ILE A 28 9.89 7.71 -2.83
C ILE A 28 11.20 7.15 -3.38
N GLY A 29 11.10 6.39 -4.46
CA GLY A 29 12.27 6.00 -5.23
C GLY A 29 12.59 7.07 -6.26
N LYS A 30 13.75 7.74 -6.14
CA LYS A 30 14.24 8.67 -7.19
C LYS A 30 15.46 8.08 -7.90
N GLY A 31 15.40 8.03 -9.22
CA GLY A 31 16.51 7.66 -10.09
C GLY A 31 16.46 8.44 -11.39
N THR A 32 17.62 8.53 -12.07
CA THR A 32 17.73 9.14 -13.40
C THR A 32 17.55 8.11 -14.52
N ALA A 33 17.48 6.82 -14.18
CA ALA A 33 17.25 5.70 -15.06
C ALA A 33 16.16 4.78 -14.48
N GLU A 34 15.64 3.87 -15.29
CA GLU A 34 14.64 2.90 -14.82
C GLU A 34 15.25 1.92 -13.82
N HIS A 35 14.59 1.78 -12.67
CA HIS A 35 14.93 0.84 -11.60
C HIS A 35 13.72 0.02 -11.20
N GLN A 36 13.97 -1.11 -10.55
CA GLN A 36 12.94 -1.87 -9.85
C GLN A 36 12.76 -1.30 -8.44
N TYR A 37 11.52 -1.05 -8.07
CA TYR A 37 11.11 -0.64 -6.74
C TYR A 37 10.21 -1.72 -6.15
N ASP A 38 10.52 -2.12 -4.92
CA ASP A 38 9.77 -3.12 -4.16
C ASP A 38 9.31 -2.51 -2.84
N TYR A 39 8.01 -2.54 -2.60
CA TYR A 39 7.40 -2.10 -1.35
C TYR A 39 6.87 -3.31 -0.57
N PRO A 40 7.56 -3.74 0.50
CA PRO A 40 7.13 -4.87 1.30
C PRO A 40 6.11 -4.46 2.37
N LEU A 41 5.02 -5.22 2.49
CA LEU A 41 4.06 -5.13 3.59
C LEU A 41 3.93 -6.49 4.29
N HIS A 42 4.46 -6.57 5.50
CA HIS A 42 4.22 -7.73 6.38
C HIS A 42 2.81 -7.64 6.96
N TYR A 43 2.12 -8.77 7.01
CA TYR A 43 0.80 -8.86 7.63
C TYR A 43 0.75 -10.06 8.57
N GLN A 44 -0.18 -10.02 9.50
CA GLN A 44 -0.56 -11.15 10.33
C GLN A 44 -2.00 -11.53 10.00
N GLY A 45 -2.31 -12.83 10.04
CA GLY A 45 -3.66 -13.32 9.84
C GLY A 45 -3.82 -14.18 8.57
N GLN A 46 -5.07 -14.47 8.25
CA GLN A 46 -5.46 -15.37 7.17
C GLN A 46 -6.04 -14.59 5.99
N ILE A 47 -5.47 -14.77 4.80
CA ILE A 47 -6.02 -14.15 3.58
C ILE A 47 -7.44 -14.63 3.35
N ILE A 48 -8.34 -13.66 3.11
CA ILE A 48 -9.75 -13.86 2.82
C ILE A 48 -10.03 -13.67 1.33
N ARG A 49 -9.47 -12.63 0.68
CA ARG A 49 -9.67 -12.40 -0.75
C ARG A 49 -8.58 -11.55 -1.39
N SER A 50 -8.45 -11.68 -2.70
CA SER A 50 -7.88 -10.68 -3.61
C SER A 50 -8.90 -10.32 -4.70
N ASP A 51 -8.77 -9.13 -5.32
CA ASP A 51 -9.56 -8.74 -6.50
C ASP A 51 -8.89 -9.08 -7.83
N PHE A 52 -7.74 -9.75 -7.78
CA PHE A 52 -6.99 -10.27 -8.92
C PHE A 52 -6.63 -11.75 -8.70
N ALA A 53 -6.34 -12.45 -9.79
CA ALA A 53 -5.88 -13.84 -9.75
C ALA A 53 -4.41 -13.93 -9.31
N VAL A 54 -4.11 -14.92 -8.47
CA VAL A 54 -2.75 -15.22 -8.01
C VAL A 54 -2.31 -16.53 -8.65
N GLU A 55 -1.21 -16.49 -9.39
CA GLU A 55 -0.51 -17.67 -9.88
C GLU A 55 0.40 -18.21 -8.77
N THR A 56 0.29 -19.50 -8.46
CA THR A 56 1.08 -20.19 -7.43
C THR A 56 1.97 -21.24 -8.05
N HIS A 57 3.04 -21.59 -7.34
CA HIS A 57 4.05 -22.53 -7.82
C HIS A 57 3.95 -23.86 -7.09
N ALA A 58 4.03 -24.97 -7.84
CA ALA A 58 4.07 -26.32 -7.24
C ALA A 58 5.36 -26.56 -6.43
N LEU A 59 6.45 -25.87 -6.79
CA LEU A 59 7.72 -25.87 -6.08
C LEU A 59 8.09 -24.42 -5.77
N LEU A 60 8.31 -24.13 -4.49
CA LEU A 60 8.71 -22.78 -4.06
C LEU A 60 10.19 -22.55 -4.34
N ALA A 61 10.50 -21.34 -4.81
CA ALA A 61 11.86 -20.85 -4.98
C ALA A 61 12.07 -19.58 -4.15
N PRO A 62 13.32 -19.26 -3.75
CA PRO A 62 13.62 -17.97 -3.17
C PRO A 62 13.25 -16.84 -4.14
N LEU A 63 12.68 -15.75 -3.63
CA LEU A 63 12.23 -14.58 -4.39
C LEU A 63 13.39 -13.85 -5.08
N GLY A 64 14.61 -14.04 -4.59
CA GLY A 64 15.83 -13.54 -5.21
C GLY A 64 17.07 -14.24 -4.67
N THR A 65 18.24 -13.78 -5.08
CA THR A 65 19.51 -14.47 -4.81
C THR A 65 20.41 -13.77 -3.80
N TRP A 66 20.10 -12.53 -3.39
CA TRP A 66 20.94 -11.72 -2.51
C TRP A 66 20.15 -10.61 -1.79
N ALA A 67 20.80 -9.87 -0.88
CA ALA A 67 20.25 -8.75 -0.10
C ALA A 67 18.96 -9.04 0.68
N GLY A 68 18.81 -10.27 1.18
CA GLY A 68 17.68 -10.68 2.00
C GLY A 68 16.58 -11.39 1.20
N TYR A 69 16.48 -11.13 -0.11
CA TYR A 69 15.51 -11.80 -0.98
C TYR A 69 15.75 -13.32 -1.08
N GLN A 70 16.99 -13.78 -0.86
CA GLN A 70 17.29 -15.21 -0.75
C GLN A 70 16.67 -15.89 0.47
N HIS A 71 16.12 -15.12 1.41
CA HIS A 71 15.43 -15.62 2.60
C HIS A 71 13.90 -15.55 2.51
N LEU A 72 13.37 -15.13 1.37
CA LEU A 72 11.94 -15.04 1.11
C LEU A 72 11.54 -16.13 0.11
N TRP A 73 10.57 -16.98 0.43
CA TRP A 73 9.91 -17.84 -0.53
C TRP A 73 8.92 -17.01 -1.36
N GLU A 74 8.92 -17.16 -2.69
CA GLU A 74 7.83 -16.68 -3.54
C GLU A 74 6.69 -17.71 -3.51
N VAL A 75 5.58 -17.37 -2.83
CA VAL A 75 4.41 -18.23 -2.68
C VAL A 75 3.48 -18.11 -3.88
N GLY A 76 3.39 -16.93 -4.47
CA GLY A 76 2.66 -16.67 -5.71
C GLY A 76 2.78 -15.22 -6.15
N ARG A 77 2.26 -14.90 -7.32
CA ARG A 77 2.23 -13.54 -7.86
C ARG A 77 0.98 -13.26 -8.68
N SER A 78 0.67 -11.98 -8.85
CA SER A 78 -0.29 -11.53 -9.85
C SER A 78 0.31 -11.59 -11.27
N ALA A 79 -0.56 -11.57 -12.28
CA ALA A 79 -0.15 -11.09 -13.60
C ALA A 79 0.24 -9.60 -13.53
N ALA A 80 0.93 -9.12 -14.56
CA ALA A 80 1.28 -7.70 -14.68
C ALA A 80 0.00 -6.84 -14.80
N PHE A 81 -0.08 -5.78 -14.00
CA PHE A 81 -1.24 -4.90 -13.97
C PHE A 81 -1.24 -3.89 -15.14
N PRO A 82 -2.43 -3.50 -15.66
CA PRO A 82 -2.55 -2.43 -16.64
C PRO A 82 -2.24 -1.06 -16.02
N ALA A 83 -2.19 -0.02 -16.85
CA ALA A 83 -2.03 1.35 -16.36
C ALA A 83 -3.20 1.78 -15.44
N ALA A 84 -2.89 2.62 -14.45
CA ALA A 84 -3.85 3.18 -13.48
C ALA A 84 -4.67 2.12 -12.71
N ALA A 85 -4.07 0.95 -12.46
CA ALA A 85 -4.65 -0.14 -11.70
C ALA A 85 -4.48 0.05 -10.18
N SER A 86 -5.38 -0.57 -9.42
CA SER A 86 -5.19 -0.82 -7.99
C SER A 86 -5.36 -2.31 -7.71
N ALA A 87 -4.73 -2.79 -6.65
CA ALA A 87 -4.83 -4.16 -6.18
C ALA A 87 -5.35 -4.19 -4.74
N LEU A 88 -6.30 -5.09 -4.47
CA LEU A 88 -6.91 -5.31 -3.16
C LEU A 88 -6.52 -6.69 -2.65
N VAL A 89 -6.03 -6.75 -1.40
CA VAL A 89 -5.92 -8.01 -0.64
C VAL A 89 -6.50 -7.80 0.74
N SER A 90 -7.43 -8.66 1.17
CA SER A 90 -8.00 -8.63 2.51
C SER A 90 -7.65 -9.88 3.30
N TRP A 91 -7.47 -9.72 4.61
CA TRP A 91 -7.19 -10.80 5.55
C TRP A 91 -7.99 -10.59 6.85
N LEU A 92 -8.11 -11.66 7.63
CA LEU A 92 -8.68 -11.65 8.98
C LEU A 92 -7.55 -11.87 9.98
N ASP A 93 -7.44 -11.02 10.98
CA ASP A 93 -6.53 -11.21 12.13
C ASP A 93 -7.32 -11.01 13.42
N GLY A 94 -7.34 -12.04 14.27
CA GLY A 94 -8.28 -12.11 15.39
C GLY A 94 -9.73 -12.04 14.91
N ASP A 95 -10.46 -11.08 15.44
CA ASP A 95 -11.88 -10.82 15.13
C ASP A 95 -12.09 -9.72 14.08
N SER A 96 -11.02 -9.13 13.53
CA SER A 96 -11.11 -7.93 12.70
C SER A 96 -10.61 -8.19 11.27
N TYR A 97 -11.33 -7.66 10.28
CA TYR A 97 -10.87 -7.72 8.89
C TYR A 97 -9.98 -6.53 8.58
N TYR A 98 -8.99 -6.78 7.74
CA TYR A 98 -8.07 -5.80 7.22
C TYR A 98 -8.06 -5.90 5.70
N THR A 99 -8.00 -4.76 5.03
CA THR A 99 -7.81 -4.68 3.58
C THR A 99 -6.64 -3.77 3.27
N MET A 100 -5.65 -4.30 2.54
CA MET A 100 -4.68 -3.50 1.82
C MET A 100 -5.25 -3.19 0.44
N LEU A 101 -5.25 -1.91 0.08
CA LEU A 101 -5.51 -1.43 -1.27
C LEU A 101 -4.32 -0.59 -1.74
N THR A 102 -3.70 -0.94 -2.85
CA THR A 102 -2.49 -0.27 -3.33
C THR A 102 -2.59 0.11 -4.80
N ALA A 103 -2.08 1.28 -5.16
CA ALA A 103 -1.93 1.68 -6.55
C ALA A 103 -0.75 0.93 -7.15
N VAL A 104 -0.95 0.33 -8.32
CA VAL A 104 0.08 -0.46 -9.00
C VAL A 104 0.42 0.23 -10.32
N PRO A 105 1.71 0.50 -10.61
CA PRO A 105 2.10 1.08 -11.89
C PRO A 105 1.81 0.12 -13.04
N GLN A 106 1.77 0.65 -14.26
CA GLN A 106 1.68 -0.18 -15.46
C GLN A 106 2.83 -1.21 -15.48
N GLY A 107 2.50 -2.47 -15.72
CA GLY A 107 3.48 -3.56 -15.73
C GLY A 107 3.97 -3.98 -14.34
N GLY A 108 3.50 -3.32 -13.27
CA GLY A 108 3.76 -3.73 -11.90
C GLY A 108 3.05 -5.03 -11.54
N GLU A 109 3.46 -5.63 -10.43
CA GLU A 109 2.96 -6.90 -9.94
C GLU A 109 2.85 -6.89 -8.41
N LEU A 110 1.98 -7.76 -7.88
CA LEU A 110 1.86 -8.01 -6.45
C LEU A 110 2.30 -9.44 -6.15
N ILE A 111 3.31 -9.58 -5.30
CA ILE A 111 3.96 -10.85 -4.99
C ILE A 111 3.60 -11.25 -3.56
N PHE A 112 3.15 -12.48 -3.38
CA PHE A 112 2.92 -13.10 -2.09
C PHE A 112 4.19 -13.83 -1.72
N ALA A 113 4.83 -13.39 -0.63
CA ALA A 113 6.08 -13.95 -0.16
C ALA A 113 5.98 -14.39 1.30
N ARG A 114 6.97 -15.16 1.74
CA ARG A 114 7.04 -15.69 3.10
C ARG A 114 8.49 -15.86 3.55
N ILE A 115 8.83 -15.36 4.73
CA ILE A 115 10.18 -15.53 5.29
C ILE A 115 10.44 -17.01 5.61
N GLY A 116 11.68 -17.47 5.36
CA GLY A 116 12.17 -18.79 5.76
C GLY A 116 12.93 -19.54 4.67
N ALA A 117 13.20 -18.91 3.52
CA ALA A 117 14.05 -19.53 2.51
C ALA A 117 15.51 -19.60 2.97
N ASN A 118 16.20 -20.68 2.60
CA ASN A 118 17.60 -20.90 2.95
C ASN A 118 17.92 -20.78 4.46
N ASP A 119 17.01 -21.22 5.33
CA ASP A 119 17.17 -21.20 6.80
C ASP A 119 17.18 -22.63 7.40
N PRO A 120 18.28 -23.38 7.23
CA PRO A 120 18.36 -24.79 7.65
C PRO A 120 18.32 -24.97 9.18
N GLN A 121 18.55 -23.90 9.94
CA GLN A 121 18.56 -23.92 11.40
C GLN A 121 17.24 -23.44 12.01
N PHE A 122 16.26 -23.05 11.18
CA PHE A 122 14.96 -22.54 11.64
C PHE A 122 15.09 -21.32 12.57
N ASN A 123 16.03 -20.41 12.26
CA ASN A 123 16.28 -19.19 13.04
C ASN A 123 15.28 -18.06 12.70
N LEU A 124 14.70 -18.08 11.51
CA LEU A 124 13.78 -17.06 11.02
C LEU A 124 12.34 -17.44 11.36
N ARG A 125 11.56 -16.44 11.78
CA ARG A 125 10.11 -16.62 11.91
C ARG A 125 9.49 -16.74 10.52
N ASN A 126 8.50 -17.62 10.42
CA ASN A 126 7.70 -17.78 9.23
C ASN A 126 6.65 -16.67 9.17
N GLU A 127 7.04 -15.52 8.61
CA GLU A 127 6.18 -14.33 8.50
C GLU A 127 5.78 -14.11 7.04
N PRO A 128 4.47 -13.95 6.74
CA PRO A 128 4.03 -13.65 5.40
C PRO A 128 4.16 -12.16 5.10
N LEU A 129 4.31 -11.84 3.82
CA LEU A 129 4.35 -10.47 3.33
C LEU A 129 3.83 -10.38 1.90
N PHE A 130 3.36 -9.20 1.54
CA PHE A 130 3.19 -8.78 0.16
C PHE A 130 4.39 -7.97 -0.29
N VAL A 131 4.74 -8.04 -1.56
CA VAL A 131 5.67 -7.11 -2.20
C VAL A 131 4.94 -6.48 -3.38
N VAL A 132 4.72 -5.18 -3.33
CA VAL A 132 4.27 -4.40 -4.49
C VAL A 132 5.53 -4.05 -5.29
N ARG A 133 5.63 -4.58 -6.50
CA ARG A 133 6.80 -4.43 -7.37
C ARG A 133 6.45 -3.60 -8.60
N GLY A 134 7.29 -2.63 -8.90
CA GLY A 134 7.16 -1.78 -10.08
C GLY A 134 8.51 -1.42 -10.69
N ARG A 135 8.49 -0.95 -11.94
CA ARG A 135 9.66 -0.38 -12.61
C ARG A 135 9.35 1.04 -13.07
N ALA A 136 10.23 1.97 -12.73
CA ALA A 136 10.13 3.37 -13.15
C ALA A 136 11.47 4.08 -12.94
N ALA A 137 11.63 5.29 -13.49
CA ALA A 137 12.72 6.18 -13.10
C ALA A 137 12.46 6.82 -11.73
N THR A 138 11.22 7.23 -11.50
CA THR A 138 10.74 7.71 -10.20
C THR A 138 9.42 7.02 -9.89
N HIS A 139 9.23 6.60 -8.64
CA HIS A 139 8.03 5.87 -8.24
C HIS A 139 7.45 6.36 -6.91
N LEU A 140 6.12 6.49 -6.86
CA LEU A 140 5.32 6.70 -5.66
C LEU A 140 4.47 5.46 -5.40
N PHE A 141 4.71 4.82 -4.26
CA PHE A 141 3.79 3.84 -3.72
C PHE A 141 2.68 4.55 -2.95
N ALA A 142 1.43 4.23 -3.29
CA ALA A 142 0.26 4.71 -2.56
C ALA A 142 -0.55 3.50 -2.10
N THR A 143 -0.64 3.32 -0.78
CA THR A 143 -1.31 2.19 -0.17
C THR A 143 -2.19 2.66 0.98
N VAL A 144 -3.41 2.15 1.04
CA VAL A 144 -4.34 2.28 2.16
C VAL A 144 -4.45 0.93 2.84
N ILE A 145 -4.36 0.94 4.17
CA ILE A 145 -4.73 -0.20 5.01
C ILE A 145 -5.98 0.21 5.78
N GLU A 146 -7.05 -0.53 5.55
CA GLU A 146 -8.35 -0.32 6.17
C GLU A 146 -8.64 -1.45 7.15
N THR A 147 -8.86 -1.12 8.43
CA THR A 147 -9.48 -2.03 9.40
C THR A 147 -11.00 -1.87 9.31
N HIS A 148 -11.73 -2.97 9.15
CA HIS A 148 -13.18 -2.94 8.98
C HIS A 148 -13.85 -4.21 9.50
N GLY A 149 -15.12 -4.07 9.86
CA GLY A 149 -15.97 -5.19 10.26
C GLY A 149 -15.45 -6.02 11.43
N CYS A 150 -16.17 -7.09 11.72
CA CYS A 150 -15.73 -8.09 12.65
C CYS A 150 -16.28 -9.48 12.32
N PHE A 151 -15.56 -10.49 12.80
CA PHE A 151 -15.98 -11.88 12.77
C PHE A 151 -16.16 -12.38 14.21
N ASP A 152 -17.40 -12.64 14.59
CA ASP A 152 -17.72 -13.33 15.82
C ASP A 152 -17.68 -14.83 15.58
N GLU A 153 -16.56 -15.46 15.92
CA GLU A 153 -16.32 -16.88 15.74
C GLU A 153 -17.31 -17.74 16.56
N ALA A 154 -17.72 -17.28 17.75
CA ALA A 154 -18.58 -18.07 18.63
C ALA A 154 -20.01 -18.22 18.07
N ASN A 155 -20.47 -17.23 17.31
CA ASN A 155 -21.79 -17.22 16.69
C ASN A 155 -21.75 -17.46 15.18
N GLU A 156 -20.56 -17.62 14.60
CA GLU A 156 -20.31 -17.74 13.15
C GLU A 156 -20.90 -16.55 12.34
N VAL A 157 -20.80 -15.33 12.86
CA VAL A 157 -21.36 -14.12 12.23
C VAL A 157 -20.26 -13.19 11.74
N SER A 158 -20.36 -12.78 10.47
CA SER A 158 -19.55 -11.72 9.88
C SER A 158 -20.36 -10.42 9.74
N VAL A 159 -19.82 -9.32 10.24
CA VAL A 159 -20.39 -7.97 10.07
C VAL A 159 -19.38 -7.12 9.30
N ASP A 160 -19.82 -6.40 8.27
CA ASP A 160 -19.01 -5.46 7.48
C ASP A 160 -17.64 -6.01 7.03
N ALA A 161 -17.60 -7.28 6.59
CA ALA A 161 -16.40 -7.99 6.16
C ALA A 161 -15.75 -7.44 4.86
N ARG A 162 -16.25 -6.32 4.31
CA ARG A 162 -15.67 -5.63 3.17
C ARG A 162 -15.39 -4.18 3.52
N GLY A 163 -14.18 -3.74 3.21
CA GLY A 163 -13.79 -2.34 3.31
C GLY A 163 -14.61 -1.41 2.42
N ARG A 164 -14.52 -0.12 2.72
CA ARG A 164 -15.23 0.97 2.05
C ARG A 164 -14.44 1.59 0.91
N ILE A 165 -13.11 1.45 0.88
CA ILE A 165 -12.31 1.98 -0.24
C ILE A 165 -12.27 0.94 -1.36
N SER A 166 -12.74 1.33 -2.55
CA SER A 166 -12.85 0.45 -3.71
C SER A 166 -11.70 0.61 -4.70
N ARG A 167 -11.07 1.78 -4.76
CA ARG A 167 -9.97 2.07 -5.69
C ARG A 167 -9.07 3.17 -5.12
N ILE A 168 -7.78 3.06 -5.41
CA ILE A 168 -6.79 4.11 -5.19
C ILE A 168 -6.14 4.46 -6.53
N GLU A 169 -5.91 5.75 -6.74
CA GLU A 169 -5.32 6.27 -7.96
C GLU A 169 -4.25 7.30 -7.62
N VAL A 170 -3.06 7.16 -8.22
CA VAL A 170 -2.04 8.19 -8.16
C VAL A 170 -2.28 9.17 -9.30
N LEU A 171 -2.62 10.43 -8.97
CA LEU A 171 -2.78 11.49 -9.98
C LEU A 171 -1.44 12.03 -10.44
N GLY A 172 -0.44 12.03 -9.56
CA GLY A 172 0.91 12.44 -9.88
C GLY A 172 1.69 12.85 -8.64
N HIS A 173 2.99 13.01 -8.84
CA HIS A 173 3.90 13.50 -7.82
C HIS A 173 5.14 14.13 -8.46
N ASP A 174 5.74 15.08 -7.76
CA ASP A 174 7.01 15.70 -8.13
C ASP A 174 7.84 16.00 -6.87
N ASP A 175 8.83 16.89 -6.97
CA ASP A 175 9.66 17.28 -5.83
C ASP A 175 8.91 18.12 -4.79
N THR A 176 7.77 18.70 -5.15
CA THR A 176 6.99 19.62 -4.33
C THR A 176 5.84 18.93 -3.63
N ALA A 177 5.17 17.97 -4.30
CA ALA A 177 3.97 17.34 -3.76
C ALA A 177 3.60 16.01 -4.42
N SER A 178 2.69 15.31 -3.76
CA SER A 178 2.08 14.05 -4.18
C SER A 178 0.57 14.15 -4.05
N VAL A 179 -0.18 13.69 -5.07
CA VAL A 179 -1.64 13.72 -5.07
C VAL A 179 -2.21 12.37 -5.47
N ILE A 180 -3.16 11.89 -4.67
CA ILE A 180 -3.87 10.63 -4.89
C ILE A 180 -5.37 10.80 -4.75
N ARG A 181 -6.16 9.91 -5.35
CA ARG A 181 -7.60 9.77 -5.14
C ARG A 181 -7.93 8.44 -4.50
N LEU A 182 -8.82 8.47 -3.52
CA LEU A 182 -9.44 7.31 -2.89
C LEU A 182 -10.92 7.30 -3.27
N HIS A 183 -11.35 6.26 -3.97
CA HIS A 183 -12.75 6.07 -4.32
C HIS A 183 -13.40 5.17 -3.28
N GLN A 184 -14.54 5.58 -2.75
CA GLN A 184 -15.36 4.77 -1.87
C GLN A 184 -16.42 3.97 -2.64
N VAL A 185 -16.85 2.86 -2.05
CA VAL A 185 -17.96 2.04 -2.53
C VAL A 185 -19.29 2.80 -2.62
N ASP A 186 -19.48 3.85 -1.83
CA ASP A 186 -20.68 4.71 -1.84
C ASP A 186 -20.62 5.85 -2.88
N GLY A 187 -19.54 5.89 -3.68
CA GLY A 187 -19.33 6.87 -4.74
C GLY A 187 -18.58 8.12 -4.31
N ARG A 188 -18.33 8.34 -3.01
CA ARG A 188 -17.52 9.47 -2.53
C ARG A 188 -16.07 9.33 -3.01
N VAL A 189 -15.44 10.46 -3.31
CA VAL A 189 -14.03 10.49 -3.69
C VAL A 189 -13.27 11.42 -2.77
N HIS A 190 -12.21 10.91 -2.15
CA HIS A 190 -11.28 11.73 -1.39
C HIS A 190 -10.04 12.01 -2.22
N THR A 191 -9.75 13.29 -2.45
CA THR A 191 -8.48 13.73 -3.01
C THR A 191 -7.54 14.04 -1.86
N VAL A 192 -6.41 13.36 -1.80
CA VAL A 192 -5.40 13.53 -0.76
C VAL A 192 -4.18 14.20 -1.39
N MET A 193 -3.81 15.35 -0.86
CA MET A 193 -2.67 16.14 -1.32
C MET A 193 -1.66 16.22 -0.20
N VAL A 194 -0.39 15.96 -0.52
CA VAL A 194 0.70 15.89 0.44
C VAL A 194 1.88 16.68 -0.08
N SER A 195 2.44 17.56 0.74
CA SER A 195 3.66 18.30 0.42
C SER A 195 4.88 17.41 0.56
N ASN A 196 5.69 17.28 -0.49
CA ASN A 196 7.00 16.61 -0.45
C ASN A 196 8.12 17.52 0.08
N LEU A 197 7.80 18.80 0.33
CA LEU A 197 8.72 19.75 0.95
C LEU A 197 8.80 19.52 2.47
N PRO A 198 9.93 19.89 3.11
CA PRO A 198 10.06 19.90 4.56
C PRO A 198 8.87 20.58 5.24
N VAL A 199 8.45 20.05 6.40
CA VAL A 199 7.29 20.57 7.14
C VAL A 199 7.49 22.06 7.44
N GLY A 200 6.80 22.90 6.67
CA GLY A 200 6.64 24.32 6.97
C GLY A 200 5.54 24.54 8.01
N SER A 201 5.29 25.79 8.38
CA SER A 201 4.15 26.13 9.23
C SER A 201 2.82 25.63 8.62
N GLU A 202 1.76 25.47 9.42
CA GLU A 202 0.39 25.16 8.96
C GLU A 202 -0.16 26.17 7.92
N ARG A 203 0.55 27.27 7.66
CA ARG A 203 0.20 28.33 6.72
C ARG A 203 0.93 28.26 5.38
N THR A 204 1.85 27.31 5.18
CA THR A 204 2.54 27.17 3.89
C THR A 204 1.52 26.79 2.82
N SER A 205 1.36 27.62 1.79
CA SER A 205 0.50 27.35 0.65
C SER A 205 1.25 26.51 -0.39
N HIS A 206 0.57 25.52 -0.94
CA HIS A 206 1.07 24.68 -2.02
C HIS A 206 0.13 24.78 -3.23
N GLU A 207 0.72 24.77 -4.43
CA GLU A 207 0.00 24.69 -5.69
C GLU A 207 0.72 23.68 -6.59
N LEU A 208 -0.04 22.74 -7.12
CA LEU A 208 0.46 21.73 -8.03
C LEU A 208 -0.51 21.57 -9.20
N GLU A 209 0.00 21.62 -10.42
CA GLU A 209 -0.76 21.30 -11.63
C GLU A 209 -0.42 19.87 -12.08
N LEU A 210 -1.41 18.99 -12.08
CA LEU A 210 -1.28 17.62 -12.56
C LEU A 210 -2.37 17.35 -13.60
N ALA A 211 -1.97 16.87 -14.78
CA ALA A 211 -2.90 16.49 -15.85
C ALA A 211 -3.96 17.56 -16.23
N GLY A 212 -3.63 18.85 -16.07
CA GLY A 212 -4.52 19.97 -16.36
C GLY A 212 -5.49 20.36 -15.23
N GLU A 213 -5.40 19.71 -14.08
CA GLU A 213 -6.10 20.09 -12.85
C GLU A 213 -5.12 20.79 -11.89
N VAL A 214 -5.59 21.84 -11.21
CA VAL A 214 -4.78 22.61 -10.26
C VAL A 214 -5.24 22.32 -8.83
N PHE A 215 -4.34 21.77 -8.03
CA PHE A 215 -4.54 21.43 -6.62
C PHE A 215 -3.94 22.52 -5.74
N ARG A 216 -4.70 23.00 -4.75
CA ARG A 216 -4.25 24.05 -3.82
C ARG A 216 -4.59 23.67 -2.38
N TRP A 217 -3.61 23.71 -1.49
CA TRP A 217 -3.85 23.46 -0.08
C TRP A 217 -2.86 24.20 0.81
N HIS A 218 -3.09 24.12 2.13
CA HIS A 218 -2.22 24.69 3.14
C HIS A 218 -1.72 23.59 4.09
N GLY A 219 -0.48 23.74 4.56
CA GLY A 219 0.14 22.81 5.50
C GLY A 219 0.69 21.54 4.84
N ALA A 220 1.08 20.58 5.68
CA ALA A 220 1.77 19.37 5.22
C ALA A 220 0.91 18.46 4.33
N PHE A 221 -0.41 18.44 4.55
CA PHE A 221 -1.36 17.68 3.74
C PHE A 221 -2.75 18.31 3.81
N ALA A 222 -3.60 17.94 2.85
CA ALA A 222 -5.03 18.20 2.89
C ALA A 222 -5.82 17.04 2.28
N VAL A 223 -7.07 16.92 2.71
CA VAL A 223 -8.03 15.94 2.16
C VAL A 223 -9.28 16.69 1.75
N GLU A 224 -9.60 16.63 0.46
CA GLU A 224 -10.85 17.15 -0.10
C GLU A 224 -11.79 15.99 -0.41
N THR A 225 -13.09 16.20 -0.23
CA THR A 225 -14.10 15.17 -0.49
C THR A 225 -15.12 15.69 -1.51
N HIS A 226 -15.42 14.87 -2.50
CA HIS A 226 -16.42 15.12 -3.54
C HIS A 226 -17.51 14.05 -3.51
#